data_AF-A0A0C9STH3-F1
#
_entry.id   AF-A0A0C9STH3-F1
#
_cell.length_a   1.000
_cell.length_b   1.000
_cell.length_c   1.000
_cell.angle_alpha   90.00
_cell.angle_beta   90.00
_cell.angle_gamma   90.00
#
_symmetry.space_group_name_H-M   'P 1'
#
loop_
_entity.id
_entity.type
_entity.pdbx_description
1 polymer ?
#
loop_
_entity_poly.entity_id
_entity_poly.type
_entity_poly.pdbx_seq_one_letter_code
_entity_poly.pdbx_strand_id
1 'polypeptide(L)'
;PRYMRTLSQMDEDIQCPDLPDLVAHFLYDQHNPEAEVSGADVDISKCPHFLGKGYSYSLALATFYAPSDPCGIGGMYHQCIHA
;
A
#
# COMPACT_ATOMS: atom_id res chain seq x y z
N PRO A 1 -2.50 10.82 13.12
CA PRO A 1 -3.96 10.55 13.16
C PRO A 1 -4.33 9.66 11.97
N ARG A 2 -5.30 8.74 12.12
CA ARG A 2 -5.77 7.86 11.05
C ARG A 2 -6.93 8.55 10.33
N TYR A 3 -6.81 8.80 9.04
CA TYR A 3 -7.87 9.44 8.26
C TYR A 3 -8.54 8.39 7.37
N MET A 4 -9.87 8.30 7.45
CA MET A 4 -10.65 7.44 6.56
C MET A 4 -11.06 8.25 5.34
N ARG A 5 -10.62 7.81 4.15
CA ARG A 5 -10.85 8.51 2.88
C ARG A 5 -11.22 7.51 1.80
N THR A 6 -11.92 7.95 0.76
CA THR A 6 -12.08 7.14 -0.47
C THR A 6 -10.76 7.12 -1.24
N LEU A 7 -10.57 6.15 -2.14
CA LEU A 7 -9.35 6.10 -2.97
C LEU A 7 -9.19 7.36 -3.83
N SER A 8 -10.29 7.88 -4.39
CA SER A 8 -10.26 9.15 -5.14
C SER A 8 -9.81 10.35 -4.30
N GLN A 9 -10.10 10.35 -2.99
CA GLN A 9 -9.61 11.40 -2.10
C GLN A 9 -8.15 11.18 -1.67
N MET A 10 -7.66 9.94 -1.70
CA MET A 10 -6.27 9.61 -1.38
C MET A 10 -5.32 9.90 -2.53
N ASP A 11 -5.80 9.71 -3.76
CA ASP A 11 -5.11 10.12 -4.98
C ASP A 11 -4.63 11.58 -4.88
N GLU A 12 -5.53 12.51 -4.55
CA GLU A 12 -5.17 13.94 -4.40
C GLU A 12 -4.06 14.18 -3.36
N ASP A 13 -4.09 13.44 -2.24
CA ASP A 13 -3.12 13.56 -1.15
C ASP A 13 -1.74 12.96 -1.54
N ILE A 14 -1.71 11.90 -2.34
CA ILE A 14 -0.49 11.12 -2.67
C ILE A 14 0.04 11.46 -4.08
N GLN A 15 -0.65 12.34 -4.82
CA GLN A 15 -0.33 12.71 -6.21
C GLN A 15 -0.27 11.49 -7.14
N CYS A 16 -1.20 10.56 -6.97
CA CYS A 16 -1.25 9.31 -7.74
C CYS A 16 -2.64 9.12 -8.36
N PRO A 17 -2.89 9.71 -9.54
CA PRO A 17 -4.20 9.71 -10.22
C PRO A 17 -4.76 8.31 -10.45
N ASP A 18 -3.87 7.36 -10.71
CA ASP A 18 -4.21 6.00 -11.09
C ASP A 18 -4.36 5.07 -9.86
N LEU A 19 -4.34 5.61 -8.63
CA LEU A 19 -4.46 4.83 -7.40
C LEU A 19 -5.68 3.89 -7.38
N PRO A 20 -6.89 4.31 -7.80
CA PRO A 20 -8.05 3.41 -7.85
C PRO A 20 -7.82 2.20 -8.76
N ASP A 21 -7.20 2.43 -9.92
CA ASP A 21 -6.96 1.39 -10.91
C ASP A 21 -5.85 0.44 -10.45
N LEU A 22 -4.79 0.97 -9.86
CA LEU A 22 -3.71 0.17 -9.25
C LEU A 22 -4.24 -0.73 -8.13
N VAL A 23 -5.14 -0.22 -7.29
CA VAL A 23 -5.79 -1.04 -6.26
C VAL A 23 -6.68 -2.11 -6.89
N ALA A 24 -7.40 -1.80 -7.98
CA ALA A 24 -8.22 -2.78 -8.68
C ALA A 24 -7.38 -3.92 -9.28
N HIS A 25 -6.25 -3.61 -9.90
CA HIS A 25 -5.30 -4.60 -10.40
C HIS A 25 -4.70 -5.45 -9.25
N PHE A 26 -4.30 -4.81 -8.16
CA PHE A 26 -3.82 -5.53 -6.97
C PHE A 26 -4.86 -6.49 -6.41
N LEU A 27 -6.12 -6.06 -6.32
CA LEU A 27 -7.22 -6.91 -5.86
C LEU A 27 -7.49 -8.06 -6.82
N TYR A 28 -7.34 -7.85 -8.13
CA TYR A 28 -7.42 -8.93 -9.11
C TYR A 28 -6.39 -10.03 -8.81
N ASP A 29 -5.13 -9.66 -8.55
CA ASP A 29 -4.06 -10.61 -8.20
C ASP A 29 -4.37 -11.37 -6.91
N GLN A 30 -4.87 -10.68 -5.88
CA GLN A 30 -5.23 -11.31 -4.61
C GLN A 30 -6.39 -12.31 -4.75
N HIS A 31 -7.33 -12.04 -5.64
CA HIS A 31 -8.48 -12.92 -5.89
C HIS A 31 -8.17 -14.08 -6.84
N ASN A 32 -7.15 -13.96 -7.70
CA ASN A 32 -6.81 -14.95 -8.71
C ASN A 32 -5.32 -15.34 -8.63
N PRO A 33 -4.87 -15.96 -7.53
CA PRO A 33 -3.45 -16.25 -7.30
C PRO A 33 -2.84 -17.23 -8.31
N GLU A 34 -3.66 -18.04 -8.98
CA GLU A 34 -3.24 -19.03 -9.99
C GLU A 34 -3.47 -18.53 -11.43
N ALA A 35 -3.84 -17.26 -11.63
CA ALA A 35 -4.04 -16.71 -12.96
C ALA A 35 -2.71 -16.67 -13.73
N GLU A 36 -2.74 -17.06 -15.01
CA GLU A 36 -1.57 -16.98 -15.89
C GLU A 36 -1.20 -15.52 -16.22
N VAL A 37 -2.15 -14.59 -16.07
CA VAL A 37 -1.99 -13.18 -16.38
C VAL A 37 -2.04 -12.37 -15.09
N SER A 38 -1.02 -11.52 -14.91
CA SER A 38 -0.94 -10.56 -13.81
C SER A 38 -2.06 -9.53 -13.93
N GLY A 39 -2.59 -9.10 -12.79
CA GLY A 39 -3.56 -8.02 -12.68
C GLY A 39 -3.10 -6.79 -13.43
N ALA A 40 -1.81 -6.45 -13.40
CA ALA A 40 -1.25 -5.31 -14.14
C ALA A 40 -1.41 -5.40 -15.68
N ASP A 41 -1.55 -6.60 -16.24
CA ASP A 41 -1.73 -6.83 -17.68
C ASP A 41 -3.21 -7.06 -18.06
N VAL A 42 -4.10 -7.15 -17.07
CA VAL A 42 -5.53 -7.34 -17.26
C VAL A 42 -6.20 -6.01 -17.53
N ASP A 43 -7.13 -5.96 -18.48
CA ASP A 43 -7.94 -4.78 -18.75
C ASP A 43 -8.75 -4.37 -17.50
N ILE A 44 -8.77 -3.07 -17.17
CA ILE A 44 -9.43 -2.53 -15.97
C ILE A 44 -10.93 -2.90 -15.89
N SER A 45 -11.61 -3.10 -17.03
CA SER A 45 -13.01 -3.52 -17.07
C SER A 45 -13.24 -4.93 -16.51
N LYS A 46 -12.19 -5.76 -16.46
CA LYS A 46 -12.21 -7.10 -15.87
C LYS A 46 -11.77 -7.09 -14.40
N CYS A 47 -11.26 -5.98 -13.89
CA CYS A 47 -10.83 -5.84 -12.51
C CYS A 47 -12.03 -5.53 -11.60
N PRO A 48 -12.00 -5.99 -10.34
CA PRO A 48 -13.05 -5.67 -9.38
C PRO A 48 -13.06 -4.17 -9.09
N HIS A 49 -14.22 -3.53 -9.23
CA HIS A 49 -14.38 -2.13 -8.84
C HIS A 49 -14.40 -1.99 -7.32
N PHE A 50 -13.38 -1.32 -6.77
CA PHE A 50 -13.32 -0.99 -5.34
C PHE A 50 -13.75 0.46 -5.09
N LEU A 51 -14.98 0.63 -4.62
CA LEU A 51 -15.52 1.93 -4.17
C LEU A 51 -15.42 2.12 -2.65
N GLY A 52 -14.64 1.25 -1.98
CA GLY A 52 -14.47 1.28 -0.54
C GLY A 52 -13.65 2.46 -0.04
N LYS A 53 -13.62 2.62 1.28
CA LYS A 53 -12.77 3.59 1.95
C LYS A 53 -11.50 2.92 2.46
N GLY A 54 -10.36 3.57 2.26
CA GLY A 54 -9.09 3.19 2.83
C GLY A 54 -8.79 4.00 4.09
N TYR A 55 -7.68 3.67 4.74
CA TYR A 55 -7.12 4.47 5.81
C TYR A 55 -5.71 4.93 5.45
N SER A 56 -5.45 6.23 5.56
CA SER A 56 -4.11 6.78 5.43
C SER A 56 -3.48 6.98 6.81
N TYR A 57 -2.17 6.75 6.86
CA TYR A 57 -1.33 6.96 8.03
C TYR A 57 -0.22 7.93 7.66
N SER A 58 0.00 8.95 8.49
CA SER A 58 1.03 9.98 8.27
C SER A 58 2.44 9.52 8.64
N LEU A 59 2.57 8.33 9.23
CA LEU A 59 3.84 7.72 9.57
C LEU A 59 3.71 6.20 9.56
N ALA A 60 4.83 5.53 9.32
CA ALA A 60 5.03 4.10 9.50
C ALA A 60 6.22 3.88 10.43
N LEU A 61 6.16 2.84 11.26
CA LEU A 61 7.29 2.43 12.10
C LEU A 61 7.89 1.15 11.52
N ALA A 62 9.10 1.22 11.00
CA ALA A 62 9.87 0.06 10.55
C ALA A 62 10.73 -0.45 11.70
N THR A 63 10.59 -1.73 12.03
CA THR A 63 11.40 -2.39 13.06
C THR A 63 12.27 -3.43 12.39
N PHE A 64 13.59 -3.31 12.52
CA PHE A 64 14.52 -4.25 11.88
C PHE A 64 15.80 -4.45 12.70
N TYR A 65 16.46 -5.56 12.46
CA TYR A 65 17.75 -5.87 13.07
C TYR A 65 18.87 -5.24 12.23
N ALA A 66 19.67 -4.39 12.87
CA ALA A 66 20.77 -3.67 12.22
C ALA A 66 22.09 -3.97 12.96
N PRO A 67 22.74 -5.13 12.71
CA PRO A 67 23.91 -5.56 13.47
C PRO A 67 25.11 -4.61 13.36
N SER A 68 25.17 -3.79 12.31
CA SER A 68 26.20 -2.77 12.08
C SER A 68 25.96 -1.46 12.84
N ASP A 69 24.77 -1.22 13.36
CA ASP A 69 24.42 -0.01 14.10
C ASP A 69 24.15 -0.38 15.58
N PRO A 70 24.98 0.09 16.53
CA PRO A 70 24.85 -0.27 17.94
C PRO A 70 23.62 0.35 18.64
N CYS A 71 22.70 0.96 17.89
CA CYS A 71 21.47 1.50 18.43
C CYS A 71 20.48 0.38 18.85
N GLY A 72 20.06 0.43 20.12
CA GLY A 72 19.01 -0.44 20.70
C GLY A 72 19.54 -1.66 21.46
N ILE A 73 18.65 -2.30 22.23
CA ILE A 73 18.98 -3.52 22.97
C ILE A 73 19.19 -4.65 21.96
N GLY A 74 20.42 -5.17 21.90
CA GLY A 74 20.76 -6.31 21.05
C GLY A 74 20.71 -6.04 19.56
N GLY A 75 20.90 -4.78 19.10
CA GLY A 75 20.94 -4.42 17.67
C GLY A 75 19.58 -4.24 16.99
N MET A 76 18.50 -4.15 17.77
CA MET A 76 17.15 -3.86 17.26
C MET A 76 16.94 -2.36 17.04
N TYR A 77 16.63 -1.99 15.80
CA TYR A 77 16.40 -0.62 15.38
C TYR A 77 14.92 -0.35 15.08
N HIS A 78 14.46 0.84 15.45
CA HIS A 78 13.13 1.36 15.14
C HIS A 78 13.28 2.66 14.34
N GLN A 79 12.77 2.67 13.10
CA GLN A 79 12.77 3.85 12.24
C GLN A 79 11.34 4.36 12.07
N CYS A 80 11.11 5.63 12.42
CA CYS A 80 9.88 6.33 12.04
C CYS A 80 10.04 6.90 10.62
N ILE A 81 9.20 6.45 9.70
CA ILE A 81 9.10 6.94 8.33
C ILE A 81 7.86 7.84 8.26
N HIS A 82 8.00 9.04 7.74
CA HIS A 82 6.91 10.00 7.58
C HIS A 82 6.46 10.02 6.12
N ALA A 83 5.15 10.21 5.89
CA ALA A 83 4.58 10.39 4.56
C ALA A 83 4.87 11.80 4.02
#